data_AF-A0A853ELH8-F1
#
_entry.id   AF-A0A853ELH8-F1
#
_cell.length_a   1.000
_cell.length_b   1.000
_cell.length_c   1.000
_cell.angle_alpha   90.00
_cell.angle_beta   90.00
_cell.angle_gamma   90.00
#
_symmetry.space_group_name_H-M   'P 1'
#
loop_
_entity.id
_entity.type
_entity.pdbx_description
1 polymer ?
#
loop_
_entity_poly.entity_id
_entity_poly.type
_entity_poly.pdbx_seq_one_letter_code
_entity_poly.pdbx_strand_id
1 'polypeptide(L)'
;SGVAGGALSLINPADGAATVLTDLVPGHSFVGLVSDGKDTVYATTSITGGSGQGSGYAHVLAYDARQERELWRVEVDGEDILNSPLLVEGTLYVATISGALVIDPATGALAEYLRLRPAPSGRVSGYRLATMTYCAKERLLVHTASSKTCAIDPAARTGWLLARGNDWSVVQSSTGRVFVNTAETEVTEVALRP
;
A
#
# COMPACT_ATOMS: atom_id res chain seq x y z
N SER A 1 -8.29 9.21 15.95
CA SER A 1 -7.15 8.66 15.20
C SER A 1 -6.05 8.31 16.20
N GLY A 2 -5.56 7.07 16.18
CA GLY A 2 -4.72 6.46 17.23
C GLY A 2 -5.52 6.12 18.51
N VAL A 3 -5.93 7.12 19.27
CA VAL A 3 -6.61 6.97 20.58
C VAL A 3 -8.08 6.51 20.48
N ALA A 4 -8.71 6.71 19.32
CA ALA A 4 -10.11 6.35 19.07
C ALA A 4 -10.27 5.15 18.12
N GLY A 5 -9.17 4.47 17.80
CA GLY A 5 -9.14 3.48 16.73
C GLY A 5 -9.26 4.09 15.33
N GLY A 6 -8.91 3.30 14.32
CA GLY A 6 -9.25 3.55 12.93
C GLY A 6 -10.72 3.22 12.68
N ALA A 7 -11.29 3.79 11.63
CA ALA A 7 -12.64 3.49 11.19
C ALA A 7 -12.64 2.99 9.74
N LEU A 8 -13.50 2.02 9.46
CA LEU A 8 -13.84 1.55 8.13
C LEU A 8 -15.36 1.70 7.97
N SER A 9 -15.79 2.30 6.86
CA SER A 9 -17.22 2.46 6.58
C SER A 9 -17.62 1.62 5.37
N LEU A 10 -18.66 0.81 5.54
CA LEU A 10 -19.37 0.15 4.45
C LEU A 10 -20.53 1.04 4.06
N ILE A 11 -20.60 1.48 2.80
CA ILE A 11 -21.62 2.41 2.32
C ILE A 11 -22.42 1.70 1.22
N ASN A 12 -23.73 1.60 1.37
CA ASN A 12 -24.63 1.17 0.31
C ASN A 12 -24.77 2.32 -0.70
N PRO A 13 -24.32 2.15 -1.95
CA PRO A 13 -24.39 3.22 -2.94
C PRO A 13 -25.82 3.54 -3.39
N ALA A 14 -26.79 2.64 -3.18
CA ALA A 14 -28.17 2.83 -3.65
C ALA A 14 -28.97 3.84 -2.81
N ASP A 15 -28.75 3.85 -1.50
CA ASP A 15 -29.51 4.67 -0.53
C ASP A 15 -28.63 5.50 0.41
N GLY A 16 -27.31 5.32 0.35
CA GLY A 16 -26.35 6.00 1.21
C GLY A 16 -26.31 5.48 2.65
N ALA A 17 -27.01 4.38 2.97
CA ALA A 17 -26.93 3.76 4.28
C ALA A 17 -25.48 3.32 4.55
N ALA A 18 -24.98 3.58 5.76
CA ALA A 18 -23.60 3.28 6.11
C ALA A 18 -23.50 2.54 7.44
N THR A 19 -22.71 1.47 7.45
CA THR A 19 -22.24 0.80 8.66
C THR A 19 -20.82 1.25 8.93
N VAL A 20 -20.56 1.78 10.12
CA VAL A 20 -19.22 2.23 10.53
C VAL A 20 -18.64 1.22 11.51
N LEU A 21 -17.53 0.61 11.12
CA LEU A 21 -16.72 -0.29 11.93
C LEU A 21 -15.59 0.53 12.55
N THR A 22 -15.57 0.61 13.87
CA THR A 22 -14.53 1.34 14.62
C THR A 22 -13.66 0.38 15.41
N ASP A 23 -12.39 0.71 15.56
CA ASP A 23 -11.47 0.03 16.48
C ASP A 23 -11.25 -1.46 16.18
N LEU A 24 -11.41 -1.87 14.90
CA LEU A 24 -11.11 -3.25 14.45
C LEU A 24 -9.67 -3.66 14.76
N VAL A 25 -8.73 -2.71 14.68
CA VAL A 25 -7.35 -2.86 15.14
C VAL A 25 -7.08 -1.75 16.17
N PRO A 26 -7.13 -2.07 17.48
CA PRO A 26 -6.97 -1.09 18.53
C PRO A 26 -5.66 -0.33 18.45
N GLY A 27 -5.72 1.00 18.53
CA GLY A 27 -4.52 1.87 18.47
C GLY A 27 -4.00 2.16 17.05
N HIS A 28 -4.60 1.57 16.02
CA HIS A 28 -4.14 1.70 14.64
C HIS A 28 -5.10 2.54 13.79
N SER A 29 -4.55 3.33 12.86
CA SER A 29 -5.34 3.97 11.81
C SER A 29 -5.37 3.09 10.57
N PHE A 30 -6.50 3.02 9.87
CA PHE A 30 -6.57 2.47 8.51
C PHE A 30 -6.06 3.50 7.51
N VAL A 31 -5.15 3.08 6.63
CA VAL A 31 -4.44 3.99 5.69
C VAL A 31 -4.47 3.51 4.25
N GLY A 32 -4.97 2.30 3.98
CA GLY A 32 -5.10 1.76 2.62
C GLY A 32 -6.21 0.72 2.55
N LEU A 33 -6.89 0.69 1.40
CA LEU A 33 -8.00 -0.23 1.11
C LEU A 33 -7.93 -0.71 -0.34
N VAL A 34 -8.23 -1.99 -0.56
CA VAL A 34 -8.49 -2.58 -1.88
C VAL A 34 -9.50 -3.71 -1.73
N SER A 35 -10.33 -3.97 -2.74
CA SER A 35 -11.29 -5.09 -2.72
C SER A 35 -10.99 -6.11 -3.82
N ASP A 36 -11.53 -7.31 -3.65
CA ASP A 36 -11.57 -8.33 -4.71
C ASP A 36 -12.68 -8.09 -5.77
N GLY A 37 -13.39 -6.95 -5.65
CA GLY A 37 -14.55 -6.63 -6.48
C GLY A 37 -15.82 -7.42 -6.11
N LYS A 38 -15.81 -8.16 -5.00
CA LYS A 38 -16.95 -8.93 -4.48
C LYS A 38 -17.21 -8.53 -3.03
N ASP A 39 -17.01 -9.47 -2.11
CA ASP A 39 -17.36 -9.34 -0.70
C ASP A 39 -16.13 -9.08 0.19
N THR A 40 -14.90 -9.21 -0.33
CA THR A 40 -13.69 -9.08 0.50
C THR A 40 -13.01 -7.72 0.32
N VAL A 41 -12.76 -7.05 1.45
CA VAL A 41 -11.96 -5.83 1.53
C VAL A 41 -10.67 -6.13 2.29
N TYR A 42 -9.54 -5.76 1.70
CA TYR A 42 -8.23 -5.80 2.33
C TYR A 42 -7.87 -4.40 2.83
N ALA A 43 -7.44 -4.30 4.08
CA ALA A 43 -7.09 -3.05 4.71
C ALA A 43 -5.67 -3.09 5.28
N THR A 44 -4.99 -1.95 5.20
CA THR A 44 -3.66 -1.77 5.81
C THR A 44 -3.71 -0.68 6.85
N THR A 45 -2.83 -0.81 7.86
CA THR A 45 -2.84 0.09 9.01
C THR A 45 -1.53 0.85 9.22
N SER A 46 -1.57 1.80 10.15
CA SER A 46 -0.39 2.48 10.68
C SER A 46 -0.54 2.77 12.17
N ILE A 47 0.57 2.65 12.92
CA ILE A 47 0.69 3.14 14.30
C ILE A 47 0.98 4.65 14.35
N THR A 48 1.44 5.23 13.24
CA THR A 48 1.81 6.65 13.11
C THR A 48 0.68 7.53 12.58
N GLY A 49 -0.45 6.96 12.15
CA GLY A 49 -1.61 7.72 11.70
C GLY A 49 -2.35 8.38 12.87
N GLY A 50 -2.54 9.71 12.83
CA GLY A 50 -3.23 10.47 13.89
C GLY A 50 -2.29 11.06 14.94
N SER A 51 -2.55 10.81 16.23
CA SER A 51 -1.77 11.33 17.37
C SER A 51 -0.54 10.48 17.76
N GLY A 52 -0.25 9.38 17.02
CA GLY A 52 1.01 8.63 17.13
C GLY A 52 1.22 7.88 18.44
N GLN A 53 0.19 7.20 18.96
CA GLN A 53 0.23 6.47 20.25
C GLN A 53 -0.04 4.95 20.09
N GLY A 54 0.06 4.40 18.88
CA GLY A 54 -0.08 2.95 18.67
C GLY A 54 1.13 2.18 19.21
N SER A 55 0.91 0.96 19.70
CA SER A 55 1.95 0.00 20.05
C SER A 55 1.98 -1.17 19.05
N GLY A 56 3.11 -1.86 18.92
CA GLY A 56 3.25 -2.98 17.98
C GLY A 56 3.63 -2.51 16.57
N TYR A 57 3.31 -3.32 15.56
CA TYR A 57 3.61 -3.03 14.16
C TYR A 57 2.35 -2.97 13.30
N ALA A 58 2.45 -2.35 12.14
CA ALA A 58 1.34 -2.23 11.22
C ALA A 58 0.83 -3.60 10.74
N HIS A 59 -0.47 -3.67 10.61
CA HIS A 59 -1.22 -4.85 10.21
C HIS A 59 -1.76 -4.76 8.78
N VAL A 60 -1.90 -5.92 8.15
CA VAL A 60 -2.78 -6.18 6.99
C VAL A 60 -3.92 -7.06 7.46
N LEU A 61 -5.13 -6.80 7.01
CA LEU A 61 -6.29 -7.66 7.30
C LEU A 61 -7.21 -7.81 6.10
N ALA A 62 -7.97 -8.90 6.09
CA ALA A 62 -9.10 -9.09 5.19
C ALA A 62 -10.40 -9.12 5.99
N TYR A 63 -11.41 -8.46 5.44
CA TYR A 63 -12.73 -8.34 6.02
C TYR A 63 -13.78 -8.72 4.99
N ASP A 64 -14.70 -9.61 5.38
CA ASP A 64 -15.88 -9.95 4.59
C ASP A 64 -16.95 -8.88 4.85
N ALA A 65 -17.14 -7.99 3.88
CA ALA A 65 -18.09 -6.89 3.93
C ALA A 65 -19.54 -7.37 3.88
N ARG A 66 -19.82 -8.58 3.40
CA ARG A 66 -21.17 -9.15 3.31
C ARG A 66 -21.56 -9.88 4.60
N GLN A 67 -20.63 -10.62 5.19
CA GLN A 67 -20.83 -11.35 6.45
C GLN A 67 -20.46 -10.50 7.68
N GLU A 68 -19.94 -9.29 7.46
CA GLU A 68 -19.52 -8.34 8.47
C GLU A 68 -18.53 -8.94 9.49
N ARG A 69 -17.53 -9.68 9.02
CA ARG A 69 -16.52 -10.30 9.89
C ARG A 69 -15.11 -10.24 9.33
N GLU A 70 -14.14 -10.20 10.23
CA GLU A 70 -12.73 -10.39 9.88
C GLU A 70 -12.50 -11.83 9.41
N LEU A 71 -11.79 -11.98 8.29
CA LEU A 71 -11.38 -13.28 7.76
C LEU A 71 -10.02 -13.68 8.31
N TRP A 72 -9.07 -12.75 8.27
CA TRP A 72 -7.72 -12.90 8.81
C TRP A 72 -7.10 -11.54 9.07
N ARG A 73 -6.05 -11.53 9.90
CA ARG A 73 -5.23 -10.37 10.22
C ARG A 73 -3.81 -10.81 10.52
N VAL A 74 -2.84 -10.05 10.03
CA VAL A 74 -1.41 -10.30 10.19
C VAL A 74 -0.70 -9.01 10.57
N GLU A 75 0.05 -9.05 11.67
CA GLU A 75 1.01 -8.02 12.05
C GLU A 75 2.30 -8.19 11.23
N VAL A 76 2.86 -7.11 10.71
CA VAL A 76 4.09 -7.14 9.90
C VAL A 76 5.25 -6.56 10.70
N ASP A 77 6.09 -7.46 11.21
CA ASP A 77 7.24 -7.09 12.04
C ASP A 77 8.14 -6.04 11.40
N GLY A 78 8.45 -4.99 12.17
CA GLY A 78 9.37 -3.93 11.79
C GLY A 78 8.80 -2.86 10.85
N GLU A 79 7.51 -2.94 10.50
CA GLU A 79 6.83 -1.93 9.67
C GLU A 79 5.84 -1.11 10.51
N ASP A 80 6.03 0.20 10.61
CA ASP A 80 5.14 1.10 11.38
C ASP A 80 3.93 1.58 10.56
N ILE A 81 4.01 1.39 9.24
CA ILE A 81 3.02 1.84 8.28
C ILE A 81 3.05 0.95 7.04
N LEU A 82 1.87 0.50 6.63
CA LEU A 82 1.66 -0.28 5.42
C LEU A 82 0.72 0.48 4.50
N ASN A 83 1.19 0.82 3.30
CA ASN A 83 0.47 1.69 2.39
C ASN A 83 0.05 0.95 1.12
N SER A 84 -0.88 1.55 0.37
CA SER A 84 -1.23 1.17 -1.00
C SER A 84 -1.36 -0.35 -1.22
N PRO A 85 -2.29 -1.04 -0.55
CA PRO A 85 -2.56 -2.43 -0.87
C PRO A 85 -3.09 -2.52 -2.31
N LEU A 86 -2.59 -3.48 -3.08
CA LEU A 86 -2.97 -3.75 -4.45
C LEU A 86 -3.28 -5.23 -4.62
N LEU A 87 -4.49 -5.56 -5.05
CA LEU A 87 -4.83 -6.92 -5.44
C LEU A 87 -4.63 -7.07 -6.95
N VAL A 88 -3.63 -7.86 -7.34
CA VAL A 88 -3.24 -8.05 -8.74
C VAL A 88 -3.11 -9.53 -9.01
N GLU A 89 -3.89 -10.03 -9.97
CA GLU A 89 -3.80 -11.42 -10.45
C GLU A 89 -3.83 -12.46 -9.31
N GLY A 90 -4.68 -12.22 -8.30
CA GLY A 90 -4.84 -13.11 -7.14
C GLY A 90 -3.73 -12.99 -6.09
N THR A 91 -2.88 -11.97 -6.17
CA THR A 91 -1.82 -11.69 -5.19
C THR A 91 -2.04 -10.32 -4.56
N LEU A 92 -1.93 -10.24 -3.23
CA LEU A 92 -2.01 -8.96 -2.52
C LEU A 92 -0.61 -8.39 -2.33
N TYR A 93 -0.34 -7.25 -2.96
CA TYR A 93 0.89 -6.50 -2.77
C TYR A 93 0.66 -5.34 -1.82
N VAL A 94 1.58 -5.11 -0.88
CA VAL A 94 1.50 -4.00 0.07
C VAL A 94 2.78 -3.20 0.05
N ALA A 95 2.68 -1.89 -0.12
CA ALA A 95 3.84 -1.01 -0.20
C ALA A 95 4.39 -0.73 1.21
N THR A 96 5.69 -0.91 1.36
CA THR A 96 6.46 -0.47 2.53
C THR A 96 7.45 0.61 2.12
N ILE A 97 8.10 1.25 3.09
CA ILE A 97 9.16 2.20 2.76
C ILE A 97 10.38 1.54 2.08
N SER A 98 10.57 0.24 2.30
CA SER A 98 11.71 -0.50 1.79
C SER A 98 11.39 -1.36 0.57
N GLY A 99 10.14 -1.45 0.11
CA GLY A 99 9.77 -2.25 -1.05
C GLY A 99 8.30 -2.67 -1.04
N ALA A 100 8.05 -3.92 -1.45
CA ALA A 100 6.71 -4.48 -1.52
C ALA A 100 6.63 -5.84 -0.80
N LEU A 101 5.61 -6.02 0.03
CA LEU A 101 5.21 -7.32 0.57
C LEU A 101 4.36 -8.05 -0.47
N VAL A 102 4.51 -9.37 -0.52
CA VAL A 102 3.71 -10.29 -1.34
C VAL A 102 2.95 -11.18 -0.38
N ILE A 103 1.63 -11.03 -0.35
CA ILE A 103 0.74 -11.66 0.62
C ILE A 103 -0.28 -12.52 -0.14
N ASP A 104 -0.51 -13.72 0.36
CA ASP A 104 -1.62 -14.56 -0.08
C ASP A 104 -2.95 -13.95 0.42
N PRO A 105 -3.84 -13.48 -0.46
CA PRO A 105 -5.09 -12.85 -0.05
C PRO A 105 -6.06 -13.81 0.66
N ALA A 106 -5.96 -15.13 0.45
CA ALA A 106 -6.85 -16.09 1.09
C ALA A 106 -6.49 -16.34 2.55
N THR A 107 -5.20 -16.30 2.88
CA THR A 107 -4.68 -16.72 4.20
C THR A 107 -4.02 -15.59 5.00
N GLY A 108 -3.65 -14.49 4.34
CA GLY A 108 -2.83 -13.44 4.92
C GLY A 108 -1.34 -13.81 5.02
N ALA A 109 -0.94 -14.99 4.56
CA ALA A 109 0.44 -15.45 4.68
C ALA A 109 1.40 -14.56 3.86
N LEU A 110 2.46 -14.07 4.51
CA LEU A 110 3.55 -13.37 3.85
C LEU A 110 4.38 -14.37 3.03
N ALA A 111 4.22 -14.33 1.71
CA ALA A 111 4.96 -15.19 0.79
C ALA A 111 6.39 -14.66 0.55
N GLU A 112 6.53 -13.34 0.36
CA GLU A 112 7.82 -12.72 0.03
C GLU A 112 7.87 -11.23 0.41
N TYR A 113 9.07 -10.69 0.63
CA TYR A 113 9.32 -9.26 0.74
C TYR A 113 10.33 -8.83 -0.33
N LEU A 114 9.83 -8.20 -1.40
CA LEU A 114 10.61 -7.63 -2.49
C LEU A 114 11.28 -6.34 -2.02
N ARG A 115 12.43 -6.46 -1.35
CA ARG A 115 13.19 -5.33 -0.81
C ARG A 115 13.94 -4.59 -1.91
N LEU A 116 13.76 -3.28 -1.95
CA LEU A 116 14.55 -2.37 -2.75
C LEU A 116 15.76 -1.88 -1.96
N ARG A 117 16.88 -1.69 -2.64
CA ARG A 117 18.10 -1.13 -2.01
C ARG A 117 17.80 0.24 -1.39
N PRO A 118 18.24 0.52 -0.15
CA PRO A 118 18.08 1.83 0.48
C PRO A 118 18.74 2.95 -0.34
N ALA A 119 18.25 4.18 -0.18
CA ALA A 119 18.94 5.34 -0.73
C ALA A 119 20.29 5.54 -0.01
N PRO A 120 21.37 5.93 -0.71
CA PRO A 120 22.70 6.09 -0.10
C PRO A 120 22.74 7.14 1.03
N SER A 121 21.84 8.12 1.00
CA SER A 121 21.85 9.27 1.91
C SER A 121 21.30 8.98 3.31
N GLY A 122 20.73 7.79 3.56
CA GLY A 122 20.05 7.46 4.82
C GLY A 122 18.87 8.37 5.16
N ARG A 123 18.56 9.35 4.31
CA ARG A 123 17.44 10.28 4.46
C ARG A 123 16.16 9.53 4.10
N VAL A 124 15.48 9.05 5.13
CA VAL A 124 14.04 8.83 5.07
C VAL A 124 13.41 10.23 5.11
N SER A 125 12.96 10.73 3.95
CA SER A 125 12.22 11.99 3.89
C SER A 125 11.04 11.93 4.86
N GLY A 126 10.83 13.01 5.60
CA GLY A 126 9.78 13.11 6.61
C GLY A 126 8.41 12.86 5.99
N TYR A 127 7.62 12.03 6.68
CA TYR A 127 6.38 11.35 6.25
C TYR A 127 6.61 10.13 5.32
N ARG A 128 6.55 8.95 5.95
CA ARG A 128 6.83 7.60 5.44
C ARG A 128 5.75 7.06 4.49
N LEU A 129 5.27 7.86 3.55
CA LEU A 129 4.29 7.41 2.57
C LEU A 129 5.02 6.65 1.45
N ALA A 130 4.78 5.34 1.39
CA ALA A 130 5.11 4.55 0.23
C ALA A 130 3.87 4.49 -0.66
N THR A 131 4.01 4.70 -1.96
CA THR A 131 2.92 4.49 -2.91
C THR A 131 3.30 3.41 -3.89
N MET A 132 2.30 2.66 -4.35
CA MET A 132 2.51 1.62 -5.33
C MET A 132 1.34 1.58 -6.31
N THR A 133 1.66 1.32 -7.57
CA THR A 133 0.68 1.01 -8.62
C THR A 133 1.15 -0.19 -9.43
N TYR A 134 0.27 -0.81 -10.22
CA TYR A 134 0.60 -1.95 -11.06
C TYR A 134 0.33 -1.65 -12.54
N CYS A 135 1.39 -1.70 -13.34
CA CYS A 135 1.29 -1.61 -14.79
C CYS A 135 0.99 -2.97 -15.41
N ALA A 136 -0.28 -3.20 -15.74
CA ALA A 136 -0.73 -4.43 -16.38
C ALA A 136 -0.06 -4.69 -17.75
N LYS A 137 0.18 -3.63 -18.55
CA LYS A 137 0.83 -3.75 -19.86
C LYS A 137 2.23 -4.33 -19.75
N GLU A 138 3.01 -3.87 -18.79
CA GLU A 138 4.40 -4.29 -18.59
C GLU A 138 4.55 -5.41 -17.55
N ARG A 139 3.48 -5.68 -16.79
CA ARG A 139 3.43 -6.59 -15.63
C ARG A 139 4.39 -6.20 -14.52
N LEU A 140 4.51 -4.90 -14.25
CA LEU A 140 5.45 -4.33 -13.27
C LEU A 140 4.71 -3.56 -12.18
N LEU A 141 5.18 -3.68 -10.94
CA LEU A 141 4.83 -2.75 -9.88
C LEU A 141 5.68 -1.49 -10.06
N VAL A 142 5.10 -0.33 -9.82
CA VAL A 142 5.83 0.93 -9.71
C VAL A 142 5.69 1.42 -8.28
N HIS A 143 6.81 1.47 -7.58
CA HIS A 143 6.91 1.79 -6.17
C HIS A 143 7.62 3.12 -5.99
N THR A 144 7.06 4.01 -5.18
CA THR A 144 7.69 5.28 -4.80
C THR A 144 7.78 5.36 -3.28
N ALA A 145 9.00 5.46 -2.76
CA ALA A 145 9.28 5.76 -1.36
C ALA A 145 10.73 6.21 -1.20
N SER A 146 11.04 6.96 -0.14
CA SER A 146 12.43 7.38 0.18
C SER A 146 13.14 8.09 -0.99
N SER A 147 12.45 9.04 -1.63
CA SER A 147 12.99 9.86 -2.74
C SER A 147 13.47 9.07 -3.95
N LYS A 148 12.84 7.91 -4.20
CA LYS A 148 13.06 7.11 -5.41
C LYS A 148 11.73 6.56 -5.90
N THR A 149 11.63 6.45 -7.22
CA THR A 149 10.63 5.61 -7.87
C THR A 149 11.34 4.47 -8.57
N CYS A 150 10.88 3.25 -8.36
CA CYS A 150 11.41 2.03 -8.95
C CYS A 150 10.31 1.24 -9.67
N ALA A 151 10.69 0.58 -10.76
CA ALA A 151 9.93 -0.55 -11.27
C ALA A 151 10.38 -1.83 -10.54
N ILE A 152 9.44 -2.71 -10.24
CA ILE A 152 9.67 -4.03 -9.68
C ILE A 152 8.96 -5.04 -10.58
N ASP A 153 9.71 -6.02 -11.06
CA ASP A 153 9.18 -7.21 -11.69
C ASP A 153 8.97 -8.27 -10.60
N PRO A 154 7.70 -8.51 -10.17
CA PRO A 154 7.44 -9.46 -9.10
C PRO A 154 7.71 -10.91 -9.51
N ALA A 155 7.61 -11.24 -10.80
CA ALA A 155 7.85 -12.59 -11.30
C ALA A 155 9.35 -12.88 -11.43
N ALA A 156 10.12 -11.95 -11.98
CA ALA A 156 11.56 -12.09 -12.14
C ALA A 156 12.34 -11.74 -10.88
N ARG A 157 11.70 -11.15 -9.86
CA ARG A 157 12.35 -10.64 -8.63
C ARG A 157 13.47 -9.65 -8.92
N THR A 158 13.25 -8.80 -9.92
CA THR A 158 14.18 -7.75 -10.32
C THR A 158 13.54 -6.39 -10.15
N GLY A 159 14.36 -5.36 -10.09
CA GLY A 159 13.87 -3.99 -10.04
C GLY A 159 14.95 -3.01 -10.42
N TRP A 160 14.53 -1.86 -10.91
CA TRP A 160 15.44 -0.80 -11.35
C TRP A 160 14.87 0.57 -11.01
N LEU A 161 15.78 1.51 -10.88
CA LEU A 161 15.47 2.90 -10.55
C LEU A 161 14.92 3.60 -11.79
N LEU A 162 13.76 4.23 -11.65
CA LEU A 162 13.15 5.05 -12.69
C LEU A 162 13.47 6.53 -12.49
N ALA A 163 13.46 7.01 -11.24
CA ALA A 163 13.69 8.42 -10.92
C ALA A 163 14.13 8.62 -9.46
N ARG A 164 14.77 9.77 -9.17
CA ARG A 164 15.21 10.21 -7.84
C ARG A 164 14.61 11.58 -7.50
N GLY A 165 14.47 11.85 -6.19
CA GLY A 165 13.90 13.11 -5.70
C GLY A 165 12.37 13.18 -5.79
N ASN A 166 11.74 12.05 -6.11
CA ASN A 166 10.29 11.94 -6.23
C ASN A 166 9.74 11.43 -4.90
N ASP A 167 8.91 12.24 -4.24
CA ASP A 167 8.51 11.97 -2.87
C ASP A 167 7.01 11.62 -2.71
N TRP A 168 6.13 11.87 -3.70
CA TRP A 168 4.69 11.93 -3.36
C TRP A 168 3.68 11.23 -4.26
N SER A 169 3.93 11.03 -5.56
CA SER A 169 2.91 10.39 -6.40
C SER A 169 3.46 9.69 -7.62
N VAL A 170 2.89 8.51 -7.87
CA VAL A 170 2.92 7.82 -9.14
C VAL A 170 1.49 7.73 -9.65
N VAL A 171 1.28 8.14 -10.90
CA VAL A 171 -0.02 8.01 -11.57
C VAL A 171 0.16 7.15 -12.79
N GLN A 172 -0.78 6.24 -13.00
CA GLN A 172 -0.81 5.43 -14.19
C GLN A 172 -2.06 5.74 -15.02
N SER A 173 -1.84 5.96 -16.32
CA SER A 173 -2.92 6.07 -17.30
C SER A 173 -3.47 4.71 -17.68
N SER A 174 -4.72 4.67 -18.18
CA SER A 174 -5.35 3.45 -18.70
C SER A 174 -4.59 2.80 -19.86
N THR A 175 -3.72 3.54 -20.56
CA THR A 175 -2.89 3.01 -21.66
C THR A 175 -1.55 2.42 -21.17
N GLY A 176 -1.34 2.37 -19.86
CA GLY A 176 -0.15 1.78 -19.24
C GLY A 176 1.01 2.77 -19.04
N ARG A 177 0.89 4.02 -19.49
CA ARG A 177 1.92 5.06 -19.25
C ARG A 177 1.96 5.48 -17.79
N VAL A 178 3.17 5.69 -17.27
CA VAL A 178 3.41 6.02 -15.87
C VAL A 178 4.03 7.39 -15.77
N PHE A 179 3.46 8.20 -14.89
CA PHE A 179 3.86 9.57 -14.63
C PHE A 179 4.28 9.69 -13.17
N VAL A 180 5.39 10.38 -12.95
CA VAL A 180 5.94 10.64 -11.62
C VAL A 180 6.14 12.13 -11.44
N ASN A 181 5.96 12.62 -10.21
CA ASN A 181 6.32 13.99 -9.87
C ASN A 181 7.84 14.09 -9.69
N THR A 182 8.51 14.93 -10.51
CA THR A 182 9.91 15.31 -10.38
C THR A 182 10.03 16.61 -9.56
N ALA A 183 11.20 17.25 -9.51
CA ALA A 183 11.46 18.37 -8.59
C ALA A 183 10.34 19.44 -8.57
N GLU A 184 9.87 19.74 -7.35
CA GLU A 184 8.92 20.78 -6.92
C GLU A 184 7.52 20.82 -7.59
N THR A 185 7.39 20.75 -8.92
CA THR A 185 6.08 20.90 -9.62
C THR A 185 5.94 20.16 -10.95
N GLU A 186 6.95 19.43 -11.40
CA GLU A 186 6.96 18.84 -12.74
C GLU A 186 6.41 17.40 -12.75
N VAL A 187 5.59 17.06 -13.76
CA VAL A 187 5.12 15.70 -13.98
C VAL A 187 5.78 15.14 -15.24
N THR A 188 6.54 14.06 -15.08
CA THR A 188 7.30 13.44 -16.18
C THR A 188 6.83 12.02 -16.43
N GLU A 189 6.69 11.65 -17.71
CA GLU A 189 6.49 10.25 -18.11
C GLU A 189 7.80 9.46 -17.98
N VAL A 190 7.76 8.30 -17.33
CA VAL A 190 8.93 7.43 -17.18
C VAL A 190 8.78 6.15 -17.98
N ALA A 191 9.85 5.79 -18.70
CA ALA A 191 9.96 4.48 -19.31
C ALA A 191 10.10 3.43 -18.22
N LEU A 192 9.21 2.43 -18.21
CA LEU A 192 9.22 1.43 -17.16
C LEU A 192 10.32 0.40 -17.33
N ARG A 193 10.93 0.24 -18.51
CA ARG A 193 12.04 -0.67 -18.76
C ARG A 193 13.27 0.14 -19.21
N PRO A 194 14.49 -0.31 -18.88
CA PRO A 194 15.73 0.28 -19.40
C PRO A 194 15.83 0.24 -20.91
#